data_AF-A0A3D4V3R1-F1
#
_entry.id   AF-A0A3D4V3R1-F1
#
_cell.length_a   1.000
_cell.length_b   1.000
_cell.length_c   1.000
_cell.angle_alpha   90.00
_cell.angle_beta   90.00
_cell.angle_gamma   90.00
#
_symmetry.space_group_name_H-M   'P 1'
#
loop_
_entity.id
_entity.type
_entity.pdbx_description
1 polymer ?
#
loop_
_entity_poly.entity_id
_entity_poly.type
_entity_poly.pdbx_seq_one_letter_code
_entity_poly.pdbx_strand_id
1 'polypeptide(L)'
;MQKYLSILVKNEQRQLAGISEAVIVEQASTTKVEIIYSSGKKIEINHDTMAANNEEIRDAVEDAMITALRLSWQNPSFELDLSTINNAAGNPVEVTSLSFA
;
A
#
# COMPACT_ATOMS: atom_id res chain seq x y z
N MET A 1 8.67 16.04 -9.81
CA MET A 1 8.64 14.62 -10.26
C MET A 1 7.83 13.84 -9.26
N GLN A 2 7.18 12.75 -9.69
CA GLN A 2 6.33 11.92 -8.84
C GLN A 2 6.93 10.54 -8.68
N LYS A 3 6.85 9.99 -7.46
CA LYS A 3 7.12 8.58 -7.19
C LYS A 3 5.80 7.83 -6.95
N TYR A 4 5.79 6.55 -7.29
CA TYR A 4 4.61 5.70 -7.18
C TYR A 4 4.94 4.36 -6.53
N LEU A 5 3.98 3.81 -5.79
CA LEU A 5 3.91 2.37 -5.54
C LEU A 5 3.11 1.71 -6.66
N SER A 6 3.62 0.59 -7.15
CA SER A 6 2.94 -0.29 -8.10
C SER A 6 2.33 -1.46 -7.34
N ILE A 7 1.02 -1.43 -7.18
CA ILE A 7 0.26 -2.33 -6.31
C ILE A 7 -0.54 -3.30 -7.19
N LEU A 8 -0.37 -4.60 -6.99
CA LEU A 8 -1.15 -5.62 -7.69
C LEU A 8 -2.54 -5.73 -7.05
N VAL A 9 -3.60 -5.46 -7.83
CA VAL A 9 -4.99 -5.55 -7.37
C VAL A 9 -5.62 -6.82 -7.92
N LYS A 10 -6.33 -7.55 -7.06
CA LYS A 10 -6.97 -8.83 -7.39
C LYS A 10 -7.96 -8.68 -8.54
N ASN A 11 -7.89 -9.61 -9.50
CA ASN A 11 -8.69 -9.60 -10.73
C ASN A 11 -8.50 -8.35 -11.61
N GLU A 12 -7.46 -7.56 -11.33
CA GLU A 12 -7.08 -6.38 -12.08
C GLU A 12 -5.58 -6.43 -12.41
N GLN A 13 -5.10 -5.42 -13.14
CA GLN A 13 -3.68 -5.21 -13.33
C GLN A 13 -3.10 -4.40 -12.16
N ARG A 14 -1.79 -4.11 -12.23
CA ARG A 14 -1.16 -3.24 -11.24
C ARG A 14 -1.68 -1.82 -11.37
N GLN A 15 -2.06 -1.22 -10.25
CA GLN A 15 -2.42 0.19 -10.14
C GLN A 15 -1.27 0.99 -9.51
N LEU A 16 -1.25 2.30 -9.79
CA LEU A 16 -0.22 3.21 -9.28
C LEU A 16 -0.79 4.11 -8.19
N ALA A 17 -0.23 4.04 -6.99
CA ALA A 17 -0.48 4.98 -5.90
C ALA A 17 0.66 5.99 -5.83
N GLY A 18 0.37 7.28 -6.02
CA GLY A 18 1.39 8.32 -5.87
C GLY A 18 1.81 8.46 -4.41
N ILE A 19 3.10 8.63 -4.11
CA ILE A 19 3.57 8.69 -2.71
C ILE A 19 4.21 10.02 -2.32
N SER A 20 4.31 10.97 -3.25
CA SER A 20 4.73 12.31 -2.89
C SER A 20 3.69 12.97 -2.00
N GLU A 21 4.16 13.72 -1.00
CA GLU A 21 3.31 14.41 -0.02
C GLU A 21 2.47 13.50 0.88
N ALA A 22 2.73 12.19 0.86
CA ALA A 22 2.22 11.30 1.89
C ALA A 22 2.78 11.71 3.26
N VAL A 23 1.89 11.85 4.24
CA VAL A 23 2.22 12.30 5.60
C VAL A 23 2.29 11.11 6.55
N ILE A 24 1.35 10.18 6.42
CA ILE A 24 1.24 9.01 7.28
C ILE A 24 0.56 7.86 6.53
N VAL A 25 0.95 6.64 6.86
CA VAL A 25 0.27 5.41 6.48
C VAL A 25 -0.35 4.83 7.75
N GLU A 26 -1.65 4.53 7.71
CA GLU A 26 -2.39 4.07 8.90
C GLU A 26 -3.22 2.84 8.55
N GLN A 27 -3.33 1.90 9.50
CA GLN A 27 -4.30 0.82 9.38
C GLN A 27 -5.66 1.29 9.90
N ALA A 28 -6.55 1.63 8.98
CA ALA A 28 -7.90 2.08 9.31
C ALA A 28 -8.78 0.93 9.83
N SER A 29 -8.53 -0.31 9.38
CA SER A 29 -9.19 -1.52 9.88
C SER A 29 -8.39 -2.77 9.54
N THR A 30 -8.83 -3.94 10.01
CA THR A 30 -8.23 -5.24 9.64
C THR A 30 -8.32 -5.58 8.15
N THR A 31 -8.97 -4.76 7.32
CA THR A 31 -9.12 -4.94 5.87
C THR A 31 -8.70 -3.70 5.08
N LYS A 32 -8.13 -2.69 5.74
CA LYS A 32 -7.87 -1.39 5.12
C LYS A 32 -6.62 -0.73 5.69
N VAL A 33 -5.72 -0.35 4.79
CA VAL A 33 -4.63 0.60 5.04
C VAL A 33 -4.87 1.87 4.24
N GLU A 34 -4.59 3.03 4.84
CA GLU A 34 -4.77 4.34 4.22
C GLU A 34 -3.41 5.04 4.06
N ILE A 35 -3.17 5.65 2.89
CA ILE A 35 -2.12 6.65 2.70
C ILE A 35 -2.78 8.02 2.78
N ILE A 36 -2.41 8.81 3.79
CA ILE A 36 -2.97 10.14 4.04
C ILE A 36 -1.99 11.20 3.54
N TYR A 37 -2.45 12.10 2.68
CA TYR A 37 -1.63 13.16 2.11
C TYR A 37 -1.78 14.47 2.87
N SER A 38 -0.82 15.38 2.71
CA SER A 38 -0.83 16.73 3.29
C SER A 38 -2.08 17.55 2.92
N SER A 39 -2.68 17.25 1.77
CA SER A 39 -3.94 17.85 1.30
C SER A 39 -5.20 17.37 2.04
N GLY A 40 -5.09 16.35 2.90
CA GLY A 40 -6.20 15.69 3.57
C GLY A 40 -6.91 14.62 2.72
N LYS A 41 -6.57 14.49 1.44
CA LYS A 41 -7.01 13.37 0.59
C LYS A 41 -6.42 12.06 1.07
N LYS A 42 -7.06 10.95 0.72
CA LYS A 42 -6.58 9.61 1.07
C LYS A 42 -6.64 8.66 -0.11
N ILE A 43 -5.68 7.74 -0.15
CA ILE A 43 -5.83 6.49 -0.90
C ILE A 43 -6.11 5.39 0.10
N GLU A 44 -7.18 4.65 -0.11
CA GLU A 44 -7.51 3.46 0.64
C GLU A 44 -7.04 2.22 -0.13
N ILE A 45 -6.27 1.37 0.54
CA ILE A 45 -5.80 0.07 0.06
C ILE A 45 -6.62 -0.98 0.80
N ASN A 46 -7.66 -1.50 0.14
CA ASN A 46 -8.47 -2.57 0.69
C ASN A 46 -7.80 -3.91 0.40
N HIS A 47 -7.66 -4.75 1.42
CA HIS A 47 -6.97 -6.04 1.34
C HIS A 47 -7.75 -7.12 2.10
N ASP A 48 -7.32 -8.37 1.96
CA ASP A 48 -7.87 -9.48 2.72
C ASP A 48 -7.80 -9.24 4.24
N THR A 49 -8.70 -9.88 4.99
CA THR A 49 -8.76 -9.70 6.44
C THR A 49 -7.48 -10.18 7.13
N MET A 50 -6.81 -9.26 7.82
CA MET A 50 -5.69 -9.52 8.72
C MET A 50 -6.19 -9.88 10.12
N ALA A 51 -5.34 -10.54 10.89
CA ALA A 51 -5.61 -10.75 12.32
C ALA A 51 -5.68 -9.39 13.04
N ALA A 52 -6.47 -9.31 14.12
CA ALA A 52 -6.56 -8.08 14.91
C ALA A 52 -5.18 -7.68 15.46
N ASN A 53 -4.85 -6.37 15.35
CA ASN A 53 -3.56 -5.80 15.73
C ASN A 53 -2.36 -6.35 14.93
N ASN A 54 -2.58 -6.98 13.77
CA ASN A 54 -1.52 -7.25 12.80
C ASN A 54 -1.43 -6.04 11.85
N GLU A 55 -0.28 -5.37 11.87
CA GLU A 55 0.01 -4.15 11.11
C GLU A 55 1.01 -4.37 9.96
N GLU A 56 1.30 -5.63 9.61
CA GLU A 56 2.34 -6.00 8.63
C GLU A 56 2.12 -5.35 7.25
N ILE A 57 0.87 -5.11 6.84
CA ILE A 57 0.58 -4.45 5.56
C ILE A 57 0.91 -2.96 5.64
N ARG A 58 0.59 -2.27 6.74
CA ARG A 58 0.98 -0.87 6.95
C ARG A 58 2.50 -0.75 6.87
N ASP A 59 3.20 -1.61 7.61
CA ASP A 59 4.66 -1.61 7.67
C ASP A 59 5.27 -1.90 6.28
N ALA A 60 4.71 -2.85 5.52
CA ALA A 60 5.14 -3.13 4.15
C ALA A 60 4.93 -1.96 3.19
N VAL A 61 3.83 -1.22 3.33
CA VAL A 61 3.57 0.00 2.53
C VAL A 61 4.60 1.06 2.89
N GLU A 62 4.89 1.30 4.17
CA GLU A 62 5.90 2.27 4.61
C GLU A 62 7.31 1.92 4.11
N ASP A 63 7.70 0.65 4.22
CA ASP A 63 9.00 0.17 3.74
C ASP A 63 9.13 0.30 2.21
N ALA A 64 8.06 -0.01 1.47
CA ALA A 64 8.01 0.18 0.03
C ALA A 64 8.09 1.67 -0.35
N MET A 65 7.45 2.56 0.41
CA MET A 65 7.53 4.00 0.21
C MET A 65 8.96 4.52 0.41
N ILE A 66 9.60 4.14 1.51
CA ILE A 66 10.99 4.52 1.81
C ILE A 66 11.91 4.03 0.69
N THR A 67 11.72 2.79 0.24
CA THR A 67 12.52 2.20 -0.84
C THR A 67 12.31 2.97 -2.15
N ALA A 68 11.06 3.25 -2.54
CA ALA A 68 10.73 4.03 -3.73
C ALA A 68 11.38 5.42 -3.74
N LEU A 69 11.40 6.08 -2.58
CA LEU A 69 12.00 7.41 -2.39
C LEU A 69 13.54 7.37 -2.44
N ARG A 70 14.18 6.26 -2.06
CA ARG A 70 15.63 6.06 -2.17
C ARG A 70 16.09 5.79 -3.60
N LEU A 71 15.23 5.25 -4.45
CA LEU A 71 15.59 4.92 -5.84
C LEU A 71 15.83 6.17 -6.69
N SER A 72 16.71 6.04 -7.69
CA SER A 72 16.92 7.06 -8.74
C SER A 72 15.60 7.56 -9.34
N TRP A 73 15.55 8.84 -9.72
CA TRP A 73 14.41 9.46 -10.38
C TRP A 73 14.08 8.87 -11.76
N GLN A 74 15.00 8.09 -12.36
CA GLN A 74 14.75 7.31 -13.57
C GLN A 74 13.88 6.07 -13.32
N ASN A 75 13.72 5.67 -12.06
CA ASN A 75 12.83 4.58 -11.62
C ASN A 75 11.68 5.19 -10.82
N PRO A 76 10.61 5.68 -11.49
CA PRO A 76 9.55 6.43 -10.83
C PRO A 76 8.58 5.55 -10.02
N SER A 77 8.59 4.25 -10.24
CA SER A 77 7.76 3.29 -9.50
C SER A 77 8.58 2.26 -8.75
N PHE A 78 8.06 1.80 -7.62
CA PHE A 78 8.54 0.64 -6.90
C PHE A 78 7.38 -0.31 -6.66
N GLU A 79 7.63 -1.60 -6.74
CA GLU A 79 6.61 -2.61 -6.52
C GLU A 79 6.35 -2.80 -5.03
N LEU A 80 5.08 -2.71 -4.62
CA LEU A 80 4.66 -3.18 -3.31
C LEU A 80 4.52 -4.70 -3.40
N ASP A 81 5.38 -5.41 -2.68
CA ASP A 81 5.36 -6.87 -2.58
C ASP A 81 4.76 -7.28 -1.24
N LEU A 82 3.63 -7.99 -1.29
CA LEU A 82 2.93 -8.55 -0.13
C LEU A 82 2.98 -10.09 -0.12
N SER A 83 3.73 -10.72 -1.03
CA SER A 83 3.72 -12.17 -1.25
C SER A 83 4.22 -12.99 -0.05
N THR A 84 4.92 -12.35 0.89
CA THR A 84 5.44 -12.96 2.12
C THR A 84 4.50 -12.81 3.31
N ILE A 85 3.44 -12.00 3.19
CA ILE A 85 2.50 -11.71 4.28
C ILE A 85 1.27 -12.60 4.11
N ASN A 86 0.84 -13.23 5.20
CA ASN A 86 -0.33 -14.09 5.22
C ASN A 86 -1.52 -13.40 5.90
N ASN A 87 -2.70 -13.58 5.32
CA ASN A 87 -3.96 -13.13 5.90
C ASN A 87 -4.35 -14.00 7.12
N ALA A 88 -5.45 -13.63 7.79
CA ALA A 88 -5.94 -14.35 8.96
C ALA A 88 -6.28 -15.83 8.70
N ALA A 89 -6.51 -16.21 7.44
CA ALA A 89 -6.78 -17.59 7.03
C ALA A 89 -5.51 -18.37 6.63
N GLY A 90 -4.32 -17.76 6.74
CA GLY A 90 -3.03 -18.38 6.41
C GLY A 90 -2.72 -18.45 4.91
N ASN A 91 -3.43 -17.69 4.07
CA ASN A 91 -3.13 -17.57 2.64
C ASN A 91 -2.39 -16.25 2.37
N PRO A 92 -1.62 -16.13 1.27
CA PRO A 92 -1.01 -14.86 0.89
C PRO A 92 -2.05 -13.76 0.80
N VAL A 93 -1.71 -12.56 1.30
CA VAL A 93 -2.58 -11.39 1.25
C VAL A 93 -2.75 -10.90 -0.18
N GLU A 94 -3.99 -10.65 -0.58
CA GLU A 94 -4.30 -9.95 -1.83
C GLU A 94 -4.91 -8.58 -1.55
N VAL A 95 -4.54 -7.58 -2.35
CA VAL A 95 -5.22 -6.28 -2.39
C VAL A 95 -6.49 -6.45 -3.22
N THR A 96 -7.64 -6.15 -2.65
CA THR A 96 -8.95 -6.34 -3.29
C THR A 96 -9.40 -5.11 -4.07
N SER A 97 -9.03 -3.91 -3.63
CA SER A 97 -9.27 -2.67 -4.39
C SER A 97 -8.39 -1.51 -3.92
N LEU A 98 -8.22 -0.52 -4.81
CA LEU A 98 -7.67 0.79 -4.50
C LEU A 98 -8.74 1.85 -4.75
N SER A 99 -8.98 2.74 -3.79
CA SER A 99 -9.96 3.83 -3.92
C SER A 99 -9.43 5.15 -3.40
N PHE A 100 -9.94 6.25 -3.97
CA PHE A 100 -9.74 7.59 -3.45
C PHE A 100 -10.85 7.93 -2.46
N ALA A 101 -10.49 8.49 -1.32
CA ALA A 101 -11.41 9.01 -0.31
C ALA A 101 -11.13 10.50 -0.03
#